data_AF-A0A966YCG3-F1
#
_entry.id   AF-A0A966YCG3-F1
#
_cell.length_a   1.000
_cell.length_b   1.000
_cell.length_c   1.000
_cell.angle_alpha   90.00
_cell.angle_beta   90.00
_cell.angle_gamma   90.00
#
_symmetry.space_group_name_H-M   'P 1'
#
loop_
_entity.id
_entity.type
_entity.pdbx_description
1 polymer ?
#
loop_
_entity_poly.entity_id
_entity_poly.type
_entity_poly.pdbx_seq_one_letter_code
_entity_poly.pdbx_strand_id
1 'polypeptide(L)'
;ARALAADGIFGEKARDGWTLAGEAMRRYAVREIPTSWNVPIRLGLREAELARAERLATELEELLPGRFAALEVERKAGLSDAEREAIETPPLDRTEQQQQLVAEAEQAMKVTWPMVARDAPADAREQAKELAAEYVEASETAEIIDRYRDIVNFDFWRATCEMEVTEPALRAREATWRGEKDFEAARLRPAKQAFEEAFAAWREVLDQSDVLREDALTRDDLQEIVDQYREVLEQLDEPFPSPFVLDDVLDGQG
;
A
#
# COMPACT_ATOMS: atom_id res chain seq x y z
N ALA A 1 -21.83 -6.76 0.29
CA ALA A 1 -21.44 -7.17 1.66
C ALA A 1 -21.80 -6.10 2.69
N ARG A 2 -21.23 -4.87 2.64
CA ARG A 2 -21.54 -3.78 3.58
C ARG A 2 -23.04 -3.51 3.84
N ALA A 3 -23.88 -3.56 2.80
CA ALA A 3 -25.33 -3.40 2.95
C ALA A 3 -26.00 -4.44 3.88
N LEU A 4 -25.49 -5.68 3.92
CA LEU A 4 -26.01 -6.72 4.82
C LEU A 4 -25.79 -6.35 6.28
N ALA A 5 -24.62 -5.80 6.62
CA ALA A 5 -24.31 -5.35 7.97
C ALA A 5 -25.19 -4.16 8.38
N ALA A 6 -25.44 -3.20 7.46
CA ALA A 6 -26.35 -2.09 7.70
C ALA A 6 -27.79 -2.57 8.01
N ASP A 7 -28.23 -3.64 7.33
CA ASP A 7 -29.52 -4.30 7.56
C ASP A 7 -29.54 -5.21 8.82
N GLY A 8 -28.44 -5.27 9.58
CA GLY A 8 -28.33 -6.10 10.79
C GLY A 8 -28.15 -7.59 10.53
N ILE A 9 -27.66 -7.97 9.34
CA ILE A 9 -27.43 -9.36 8.94
C ILE A 9 -25.95 -9.71 9.16
N PHE A 10 -25.70 -10.57 10.16
CA PHE A 10 -24.35 -11.01 10.56
C PHE A 10 -24.16 -12.53 10.43
N GLY A 11 -23.00 -13.03 10.87
CA GLY A 11 -22.66 -14.45 10.84
C GLY A 11 -22.42 -14.99 9.43
N GLU A 12 -22.94 -16.19 9.15
CA GLU A 12 -22.69 -16.92 7.90
C GLU A 12 -23.08 -16.11 6.64
N LYS A 13 -24.21 -15.41 6.68
CA LYS A 13 -24.66 -14.59 5.54
C LYS A 13 -23.73 -13.41 5.23
N ALA A 14 -23.19 -12.76 6.27
CA ALA A 14 -22.22 -11.68 6.08
C ALA A 14 -20.92 -12.23 5.51
N ARG A 15 -20.46 -13.38 6.04
CA ARG A 15 -19.28 -14.10 5.55
C ARG A 15 -19.43 -14.51 4.09
N ASP A 16 -20.58 -15.04 3.68
CA ASP A 16 -20.87 -15.39 2.30
C ASP A 16 -20.82 -14.16 1.39
N GLY A 17 -21.41 -13.05 1.84
CA GLY A 17 -21.38 -11.77 1.12
C GLY A 17 -19.96 -11.26 0.87
N TRP A 18 -19.08 -11.35 1.86
CA TRP A 18 -17.67 -10.98 1.73
C TRP A 18 -16.86 -12.00 0.92
N THR A 19 -17.18 -13.29 1.02
CA THR A 19 -16.56 -14.35 0.21
C THR A 19 -16.83 -14.11 -1.28
N LEU A 20 -18.07 -13.79 -1.65
CA LEU A 20 -18.44 -13.45 -3.02
C LEU A 20 -17.74 -12.18 -3.51
N ALA A 21 -17.57 -11.18 -2.65
CA ALA A 21 -16.80 -9.97 -2.96
C ALA A 21 -15.32 -10.31 -3.23
N GLY A 22 -14.70 -11.13 -2.40
CA GLY A 22 -13.33 -11.62 -2.61
C GLY A 22 -13.16 -12.42 -3.90
N GLU A 23 -14.14 -13.25 -4.27
CA GLU A 23 -14.15 -13.92 -5.57
C GLU A 23 -14.23 -12.94 -6.75
N ALA A 24 -15.06 -11.90 -6.63
CA ALA A 24 -15.16 -10.86 -7.64
C ALA A 24 -13.84 -10.10 -7.79
N MET A 25 -13.16 -9.79 -6.68
CA MET A 25 -11.83 -9.19 -6.67
C MET A 25 -10.80 -10.08 -7.36
N ARG A 26 -10.79 -11.39 -7.09
CA ARG A 26 -9.89 -12.34 -7.79
C ARG A 26 -10.14 -12.39 -9.30
N ARG A 27 -11.41 -12.35 -9.73
CA ARG A 27 -11.74 -12.27 -11.16
C ARG A 27 -11.31 -10.95 -11.77
N TYR A 28 -11.45 -9.84 -11.04
CA TYR A 28 -11.01 -8.52 -11.47
C TYR A 28 -9.48 -8.45 -11.61
N ALA A 29 -8.75 -9.07 -10.68
CA ALA A 29 -7.28 -9.11 -10.69
C ALA A 29 -6.69 -9.73 -11.96
N VAL A 30 -7.37 -10.72 -12.56
CA VAL A 30 -6.91 -11.40 -13.79
C VAL A 30 -7.54 -10.83 -15.06
N ARG A 31 -8.42 -9.83 -14.94
CA ARG A 31 -9.03 -9.18 -16.09
C ARG A 31 -7.99 -8.34 -16.82
N GLU A 32 -7.99 -8.47 -18.14
CA GLU A 32 -7.16 -7.65 -18.99
C GLU A 32 -7.71 -6.21 -19.06
N ILE A 33 -6.82 -5.25 -18.81
CA ILE A 33 -7.12 -3.82 -18.84
C ILE A 33 -6.27 -3.20 -19.95
N PRO A 34 -6.89 -2.61 -20.99
CA PRO A 34 -6.15 -1.87 -22.00
C PRO A 34 -5.59 -0.59 -21.37
N THR A 35 -4.32 -0.31 -21.64
CA THR A 35 -3.65 0.91 -21.16
C THR A 35 -3.39 1.87 -22.32
N SER A 36 -3.15 3.14 -22.02
CA SER A 36 -2.72 4.15 -22.99
C SER A 36 -1.36 3.84 -23.63
N TRP A 37 -0.62 2.86 -23.10
CA TRP A 37 0.69 2.42 -23.56
C TRP A 37 0.61 1.23 -24.52
N ASN A 38 -0.61 0.81 -24.90
CA ASN A 38 -0.88 -0.34 -25.77
C ASN A 38 -0.29 -1.67 -25.25
N VAL A 39 0.00 -1.74 -23.96
CA VAL A 39 0.37 -2.97 -23.23
C VAL A 39 -0.80 -3.32 -22.33
N PRO A 40 -1.52 -4.43 -22.59
CA PRO A 40 -2.58 -4.88 -21.71
C PRO A 40 -1.99 -5.35 -20.37
N ILE A 41 -2.58 -4.90 -19.26
CA ILE A 41 -2.15 -5.29 -17.92
C ILE A 41 -3.21 -6.14 -17.22
N ARG A 42 -2.79 -6.86 -16.18
CA ARG A 42 -3.68 -7.51 -15.22
C ARG A 42 -3.23 -7.12 -13.82
N LEU A 43 -4.14 -6.60 -13.01
CA LEU A 43 -3.78 -6.04 -11.70
C LEU A 43 -3.07 -7.06 -10.81
N GLY A 44 -3.49 -8.33 -10.85
CA GLY A 44 -2.92 -9.41 -10.05
C GLY A 44 -1.51 -9.88 -10.45
N LEU A 45 -0.90 -9.32 -11.51
CA LEU A 45 0.42 -9.74 -11.99
C LEU A 45 1.60 -8.93 -11.42
N ARG A 46 1.34 -7.84 -10.68
CA ARG A 46 2.39 -6.95 -10.15
C ARG A 46 3.54 -7.71 -9.50
N GLU A 47 3.24 -8.60 -8.56
CA GLU A 47 4.24 -9.34 -7.80
C GLU A 47 5.02 -10.31 -8.69
N ALA A 48 4.37 -10.89 -9.71
CA ALA A 48 5.02 -11.77 -10.67
C ALA A 48 5.98 -11.00 -11.59
N GLU A 49 5.62 -9.79 -12.02
CA GLU A 49 6.48 -8.91 -12.81
C GLU A 49 7.65 -8.36 -11.99
N LEU A 50 7.44 -8.00 -10.72
CA LEU A 50 8.55 -7.64 -9.82
C LEU A 50 9.52 -8.80 -9.62
N ALA A 51 9.00 -10.00 -9.38
CA ALA A 51 9.85 -11.19 -9.26
C ALA A 51 10.56 -11.52 -10.59
N ARG A 52 9.95 -11.23 -11.74
CA ARG A 52 10.59 -11.36 -13.06
C ARG A 52 11.74 -10.36 -13.20
N ALA A 53 11.52 -9.08 -12.86
CA ALA A 53 12.55 -8.07 -12.89
C ALA A 53 13.72 -8.41 -11.95
N GLU A 54 13.46 -8.89 -10.74
CA GLU A 54 14.51 -9.30 -9.79
C GLU A 54 15.36 -10.47 -10.31
N ARG A 55 14.72 -11.49 -10.91
CA ARG A 55 15.44 -12.59 -11.56
C ARG A 55 16.32 -12.10 -12.70
N LEU A 56 15.77 -11.25 -13.58
CA LEU A 56 16.53 -10.71 -14.71
C LEU A 56 17.70 -9.84 -14.26
N ALA A 57 17.53 -9.05 -13.19
CA ALA A 57 18.62 -8.29 -12.58
C ALA A 57 19.71 -9.22 -12.02
N THR A 58 19.32 -10.35 -11.41
CA THR A 58 20.28 -11.36 -10.93
C THR A 58 21.04 -11.99 -12.10
N GLU A 59 20.36 -12.38 -13.18
CA GLU A 59 21.00 -12.93 -14.39
C GLU A 59 21.95 -11.92 -15.06
N LEU A 60 21.58 -10.63 -15.09
CA LEU A 60 22.43 -9.55 -15.58
C LEU A 60 23.68 -9.36 -14.72
N GLU A 61 23.55 -9.45 -13.40
CA GLU A 61 24.69 -9.37 -12.48
C GLU A 61 25.60 -10.60 -12.62
N GLU A 62 25.06 -11.81 -12.81
CA GLU A 62 25.86 -13.01 -13.09
C GLU A 62 26.60 -12.91 -14.42
N LEU A 63 25.97 -12.34 -15.45
CA LEU A 63 26.58 -12.13 -16.76
C LEU A 63 27.65 -11.03 -16.74
N LEU A 64 27.45 -9.98 -15.94
CA LEU A 64 28.29 -8.78 -15.88
C LEU A 64 28.67 -8.44 -14.44
N PRO A 65 29.43 -9.31 -13.75
CA PRO A 65 29.65 -9.22 -12.31
C PRO A 65 30.31 -7.90 -11.90
N GLY A 66 29.66 -7.20 -10.96
CA GLY A 66 30.08 -5.94 -10.38
C GLY A 66 30.00 -4.74 -11.33
N ARG A 67 29.52 -4.90 -12.56
CA ARG A 67 29.53 -3.81 -13.56
C ARG A 67 28.50 -2.74 -13.24
N PHE A 68 27.35 -3.10 -12.67
CA PHE A 68 26.35 -2.12 -12.23
C PHE A 68 26.91 -1.22 -11.13
N ALA A 69 27.40 -1.82 -10.04
CA ALA A 69 28.00 -1.10 -8.92
C ALA A 69 29.24 -0.28 -9.33
N ALA A 70 30.08 -0.80 -10.23
CA ALA A 70 31.21 -0.05 -10.77
C ALA A 70 30.75 1.21 -11.52
N LEU A 71 29.68 1.10 -12.33
CA LEU A 71 29.12 2.24 -13.04
C LEU A 71 28.52 3.27 -12.08
N GLU A 72 27.91 2.86 -10.97
CA GLU A 72 27.43 3.80 -9.93
C GLU A 72 28.58 4.61 -9.33
N VAL A 73 29.69 3.95 -9.02
CA VAL A 73 30.91 4.61 -8.51
C VAL A 73 31.47 5.58 -9.54
N GLU A 74 31.56 5.18 -10.81
CA GLU A 74 32.02 6.03 -11.91
C GLU A 74 31.13 7.27 -12.08
N ARG A 75 29.80 7.12 -12.01
CA ARG A 75 28.87 8.25 -12.11
C ARG A 75 28.97 9.20 -10.93
N LYS A 76 29.06 8.67 -9.72
CA LYS A 76 29.25 9.48 -8.52
C LYS A 76 30.58 10.24 -8.54
N ALA A 77 31.65 9.60 -9.02
CA ALA A 77 32.94 10.24 -9.21
C ALA A 77 32.91 11.31 -10.31
N GLY A 78 32.02 11.18 -11.30
CA GLY A 78 31.83 12.13 -12.39
C GLY A 78 31.09 13.43 -12.03
N LEU A 79 30.51 13.54 -10.84
CA LEU A 79 29.84 14.77 -10.39
C LEU A 79 30.83 15.94 -10.30
N SER A 80 30.36 17.13 -10.68
CA SER A 80 31.08 18.38 -10.47
C SER A 80 31.16 18.75 -8.99
N ASP A 81 32.11 19.63 -8.64
CA ASP A 81 32.26 20.09 -7.26
C ASP A 81 31.01 20.84 -6.77
N ALA A 82 30.34 21.58 -7.65
CA ALA A 82 29.09 22.29 -7.33
C ALA A 82 27.92 21.34 -7.07
N GLU A 83 27.80 20.25 -7.82
CA GLU A 83 26.79 19.21 -7.59
C GLU A 83 27.03 18.48 -6.26
N ARG A 84 28.29 18.15 -5.94
CA ARG A 84 28.64 17.51 -4.67
C ARG A 84 28.32 18.41 -3.48
N GLU A 85 28.70 19.69 -3.55
CA GLU A 85 28.40 20.68 -2.51
C GLU A 85 26.88 20.85 -2.33
N ALA A 86 26.11 20.87 -3.41
CA ALA A 86 24.65 20.97 -3.36
C ALA A 86 24.00 19.74 -2.68
N ILE A 87 24.50 18.53 -2.94
CA ILE A 87 24.05 17.30 -2.29
C ILE A 87 24.33 17.32 -0.79
N GLU A 88 25.53 17.74 -0.39
CA GLU A 88 25.97 17.81 1.01
C GLU A 88 25.22 18.88 1.81
N THR A 89 24.70 19.91 1.14
CA THR A 89 23.86 20.94 1.77
C THR A 89 22.52 20.33 2.22
N PRO A 90 22.12 20.49 3.49
CA PRO A 90 20.83 19.98 3.99
C PRO A 90 19.65 20.51 3.16
N PRO A 91 18.59 19.71 2.89
CA PRO A 91 17.49 20.11 2.01
C PRO A 91 16.84 21.45 2.37
N LEU A 92 16.72 21.78 3.66
CA LEU A 92 16.13 23.04 4.15
C LEU A 92 17.03 24.26 3.95
N ASP A 93 18.33 24.06 3.74
CA ASP A 93 19.33 25.11 3.58
C ASP A 93 19.74 25.31 2.11
N ARG A 94 19.18 24.50 1.19
CA ARG A 94 19.47 24.59 -0.24
C ARG A 94 18.81 25.83 -0.84
N THR A 95 19.61 26.58 -1.61
CA THR A 95 19.09 27.58 -2.56
C THR A 95 18.36 26.89 -3.72
N GLU A 96 17.53 27.62 -4.46
CA GLU A 96 16.87 27.13 -5.68
C GLU A 96 17.87 26.56 -6.69
N GLN A 97 19.03 27.21 -6.85
CA GLN A 97 20.09 26.75 -7.73
C GLN A 97 20.71 25.42 -7.24
N GLN A 98 20.96 25.28 -5.94
CA GLN A 98 21.44 24.01 -5.37
C GLN A 98 20.38 22.91 -5.51
N GLN A 99 19.10 23.24 -5.39
CA GLN A 99 18.02 22.28 -5.59
C GLN A 99 17.98 21.76 -7.03
N GLN A 100 18.20 22.64 -8.01
CA GLN A 100 18.35 22.24 -9.41
C GLN A 100 19.60 21.35 -9.62
N LEU A 101 20.75 21.73 -9.04
CA LEU A 101 21.98 20.94 -9.14
C LEU A 101 21.83 19.55 -8.50
N VAL A 102 21.10 19.42 -7.40
CA VAL A 102 20.80 18.10 -6.80
C VAL A 102 19.96 17.26 -7.75
N ALA A 103 18.91 17.82 -8.35
CA ALA A 103 18.08 17.09 -9.31
C ALA A 103 18.88 16.64 -10.55
N GLU A 104 19.77 17.50 -11.06
CA GLU A 104 20.69 17.17 -12.15
C GLU A 104 21.67 16.06 -11.75
N ALA A 105 22.25 16.14 -10.55
CA ALA A 105 23.17 15.15 -10.03
C ALA A 105 22.50 13.79 -9.78
N GLU A 106 21.29 13.77 -9.21
CA GLU A 106 20.48 12.56 -9.03
C GLU A 106 20.21 11.88 -10.38
N GLN A 107 19.86 12.66 -11.40
CA GLN A 107 19.65 12.15 -12.75
C GLN A 107 20.96 11.63 -13.39
N ALA A 108 22.10 12.30 -13.16
CA ALA A 108 23.40 11.88 -13.67
C ALA A 108 23.92 10.60 -12.99
N MET A 109 23.64 10.44 -11.69
CA MET A 109 23.98 9.28 -10.89
C MET A 109 23.12 8.05 -11.20
N LYS A 110 21.91 8.22 -11.74
CA LYS A 110 21.00 7.11 -12.04
C LYS A 110 21.63 6.12 -13.03
N VAL A 111 21.90 4.91 -12.55
CA VAL A 111 22.37 3.77 -13.35
C VAL A 111 21.20 2.85 -13.69
N THR A 112 21.20 2.31 -14.90
CA THR A 112 20.20 1.35 -15.37
C THR A 112 20.86 0.17 -16.08
N TRP A 113 20.20 -0.99 -16.07
CA TRP A 113 20.69 -2.18 -16.77
C TRP A 113 20.95 -1.98 -18.27
N PRO A 114 20.12 -1.24 -19.03
CA PRO A 114 20.45 -0.89 -20.42
C PRO A 114 21.78 -0.17 -20.59
N MET A 115 22.18 0.68 -19.62
CA MET A 115 23.47 1.37 -19.66
C MET A 115 24.62 0.39 -19.44
N VAL A 116 24.48 -0.52 -18.47
CA VAL A 116 25.46 -1.58 -18.19
C VAL A 116 25.60 -2.53 -19.38
N ALA A 117 24.48 -2.96 -19.96
CA ALA A 117 24.43 -3.85 -21.11
C ALA A 117 25.06 -3.26 -22.37
N ARG A 118 24.91 -1.95 -22.60
CA ARG A 118 25.56 -1.26 -23.72
C ARG A 118 27.09 -1.35 -23.65
N ASP A 119 27.64 -1.27 -22.45
CA ASP A 119 29.08 -1.23 -22.20
C ASP A 119 29.65 -2.64 -21.93
N ALA A 120 28.84 -3.69 -22.10
CA ALA A 120 29.22 -5.08 -21.94
C ALA A 120 30.30 -5.53 -22.97
N PRO A 121 31.13 -6.54 -22.61
CA PRO A 121 32.03 -7.22 -23.52
C PRO A 121 31.34 -7.73 -24.79
N ALA A 122 32.04 -7.75 -25.92
CA ALA A 122 31.43 -8.02 -27.24
C ALA A 122 30.76 -9.41 -27.33
N ASP A 123 31.26 -10.39 -26.60
CA ASP A 123 30.74 -11.77 -26.50
C ASP A 123 29.49 -11.88 -25.63
N ALA A 124 29.30 -11.00 -24.64
CA ALA A 124 28.13 -10.97 -23.75
C ALA A 124 27.09 -9.89 -24.13
N ARG A 125 27.44 -8.95 -25.02
CA ARG A 125 26.67 -7.72 -25.23
C ARG A 125 25.25 -7.93 -25.73
N GLU A 126 25.03 -8.82 -26.69
CA GLU A 126 23.68 -9.04 -27.24
C GLU A 126 22.77 -9.69 -26.19
N GLN A 127 23.25 -10.72 -25.48
CA GLN A 127 22.52 -11.33 -24.37
C GLN A 127 22.23 -10.31 -23.25
N ALA A 128 23.21 -9.45 -22.90
CA ALA A 128 23.01 -8.42 -21.89
C ALA A 128 21.93 -7.41 -22.30
N LYS A 129 21.86 -7.03 -23.58
CA LYS A 129 20.83 -6.11 -24.08
C LYS A 129 19.45 -6.74 -24.05
N GLU A 130 19.34 -8.01 -24.42
CA GLU A 130 18.07 -8.76 -24.36
C GLU A 130 17.56 -8.84 -22.92
N LEU A 131 18.39 -9.29 -21.99
CA LEU A 131 18.04 -9.35 -20.57
C LEU A 131 17.69 -7.96 -20.00
N ALA A 132 18.44 -6.92 -20.37
CA ALA A 132 18.15 -5.56 -19.94
C ALA A 132 16.83 -5.02 -20.50
N ALA A 133 16.46 -5.38 -21.73
CA ALA A 133 15.18 -5.00 -22.32
C ALA A 133 14.02 -5.72 -21.60
N GLU A 134 14.15 -7.02 -21.32
CA GLU A 134 13.15 -7.76 -20.56
C GLU A 134 13.02 -7.25 -19.12
N TYR A 135 14.14 -6.85 -18.50
CA TYR A 135 14.14 -6.25 -17.17
C TYR A 135 13.30 -4.97 -17.18
N VAL A 136 13.55 -4.08 -18.15
CA VAL A 136 12.80 -2.82 -18.29
C VAL A 136 11.32 -3.11 -18.52
N GLU A 137 10.98 -4.04 -19.40
CA GLU A 137 9.60 -4.44 -19.65
C GLU A 137 8.90 -4.90 -18.37
N ALA A 138 9.52 -5.79 -17.60
CA ALA A 138 8.96 -6.31 -16.36
C ALA A 138 8.80 -5.21 -15.30
N SER A 139 9.84 -4.38 -15.10
CA SER A 139 9.79 -3.26 -14.15
C SER A 139 8.73 -2.23 -14.52
N GLU A 140 8.69 -1.78 -15.78
CA GLU A 140 7.70 -0.81 -16.25
C GLU A 140 6.28 -1.37 -16.19
N THR A 141 6.09 -2.66 -16.51
CA THR A 141 4.79 -3.32 -16.39
C THR A 141 4.33 -3.37 -14.94
N ALA A 142 5.23 -3.70 -14.00
CA ALA A 142 4.92 -3.68 -12.57
C ALA A 142 4.51 -2.27 -12.09
N GLU A 143 5.24 -1.23 -12.50
CA GLU A 143 4.90 0.16 -12.16
C GLU A 143 3.58 0.63 -12.77
N ILE A 144 3.29 0.23 -14.00
CA ILE A 144 1.99 0.55 -14.63
C ILE A 144 0.87 -0.15 -13.86
N ILE A 145 1.06 -1.41 -13.48
CA ILE A 145 0.08 -2.13 -12.66
C ILE A 145 -0.12 -1.43 -11.31
N ASP A 146 0.96 -1.03 -10.64
CA ASP A 146 0.94 -0.32 -9.36
C ASP A 146 0.08 0.95 -9.44
N ARG A 147 0.35 1.81 -10.43
CA ARG A 147 -0.44 3.02 -10.69
C ARG A 147 -1.93 2.74 -10.89
N TYR A 148 -2.27 1.66 -11.59
CA TYR A 148 -3.68 1.28 -11.80
C TYR A 148 -4.31 0.66 -10.55
N ARG A 149 -3.54 -0.05 -9.72
CA ARG A 149 -3.99 -0.53 -8.42
C ARG A 149 -4.33 0.65 -7.51
N ASP A 150 -3.51 1.69 -7.49
CA ASP A 150 -3.75 2.90 -6.69
C ASP A 150 -5.05 3.61 -7.11
N ILE A 151 -5.26 3.81 -8.42
CA ILE A 151 -6.46 4.49 -8.95
C ILE A 151 -7.76 3.85 -8.47
N VAL A 152 -7.80 2.52 -8.38
CA VAL A 152 -9.00 1.76 -7.99
C VAL A 152 -8.97 1.28 -6.54
N ASN A 153 -7.96 1.70 -5.78
CA ASN A 153 -7.65 1.25 -4.42
C ASN A 153 -7.68 -0.29 -4.29
N PHE A 154 -7.03 -0.98 -5.24
CA PHE A 154 -7.12 -2.43 -5.41
C PHE A 154 -6.66 -3.20 -4.17
N ASP A 155 -5.52 -2.81 -3.59
CA ASP A 155 -4.91 -3.51 -2.47
C ASP A 155 -5.76 -3.38 -1.19
N PHE A 156 -6.33 -2.20 -0.93
CA PHE A 156 -7.33 -2.00 0.13
C PHE A 156 -8.56 -2.89 -0.04
N TRP A 157 -9.17 -2.90 -1.23
CA TRP A 157 -10.38 -3.71 -1.45
C TRP A 157 -10.09 -5.21 -1.39
N ARG A 158 -8.89 -5.64 -1.80
CA ARG A 158 -8.43 -7.02 -1.64
C ARG A 158 -8.31 -7.36 -0.16
N ALA A 159 -7.56 -6.55 0.61
CA ALA A 159 -7.35 -6.76 2.04
C ALA A 159 -8.67 -6.73 2.81
N THR A 160 -9.58 -5.83 2.46
CA THR A 160 -10.94 -5.76 3.03
C THR A 160 -11.67 -7.09 2.84
N CYS A 161 -11.69 -7.64 1.62
CA CYS A 161 -12.37 -8.92 1.37
C CYS A 161 -11.72 -10.10 2.11
N GLU A 162 -10.40 -10.08 2.27
CA GLU A 162 -9.66 -11.12 2.99
C GLU A 162 -9.91 -11.06 4.50
N MET A 163 -9.99 -9.86 5.07
CA MET A 163 -10.21 -9.66 6.50
C MET A 163 -11.67 -9.77 6.91
N GLU A 164 -12.61 -9.28 6.12
CA GLU A 164 -14.03 -9.23 6.47
C GLU A 164 -14.73 -10.61 6.51
N VAL A 165 -14.07 -11.66 6.02
CA VAL A 165 -14.52 -13.06 6.20
C VAL A 165 -14.01 -13.67 7.51
N THR A 166 -13.11 -13.01 8.23
CA THR A 166 -12.55 -13.52 9.49
C THR A 166 -13.49 -13.31 10.66
N GLU A 167 -13.33 -14.11 11.72
CA GLU A 167 -14.17 -13.98 12.92
C GLU A 167 -14.01 -12.62 13.62
N PRO A 168 -12.80 -12.06 13.82
CA PRO A 168 -12.66 -10.74 14.41
C PRO A 168 -13.39 -9.65 13.63
N ALA A 169 -13.31 -9.64 12.30
CA ALA A 169 -13.99 -8.62 11.49
C ALA A 169 -15.52 -8.73 11.58
N LEU A 170 -16.06 -9.95 11.53
CA LEU A 170 -17.51 -10.16 11.68
C LEU A 170 -18.00 -9.71 13.06
N ARG A 171 -17.25 -10.02 14.13
CA ARG A 171 -17.54 -9.52 15.48
C ARG A 171 -17.47 -8.00 15.57
N ALA A 172 -16.46 -7.39 14.96
CA ALA A 172 -16.29 -5.93 14.94
C ALA A 172 -17.50 -5.26 14.30
N ARG A 173 -17.93 -5.73 13.11
CA ARG A 173 -19.11 -5.21 12.39
C ARG A 173 -20.40 -5.38 13.20
N GLU A 174 -20.63 -6.55 13.80
CA GLU A 174 -21.81 -6.82 14.62
C GLU A 174 -21.84 -5.95 15.88
N ALA A 175 -20.71 -5.82 16.56
CA ALA A 175 -20.58 -5.03 17.77
C ALA A 175 -20.76 -3.52 17.49
N THR A 176 -20.18 -2.99 16.40
CA THR A 176 -20.42 -1.61 15.94
C THR A 176 -21.90 -1.36 15.70
N TRP A 177 -22.56 -2.21 14.90
CA TRP A 177 -23.99 -2.06 14.62
C TRP A 177 -24.85 -2.13 15.89
N ARG A 178 -24.52 -3.03 16.82
CA ARG A 178 -25.23 -3.12 18.10
C ARG A 178 -25.02 -1.85 18.94
N GLY A 179 -23.80 -1.29 18.96
CA GLY A 179 -23.49 -0.02 19.61
C GLY A 179 -24.35 1.12 19.07
N GLU A 180 -24.41 1.25 17.75
CA GLU A 180 -25.26 2.22 17.05
C GLU A 180 -26.75 2.05 17.40
N LYS A 181 -27.29 0.82 17.34
CA LYS A 181 -28.70 0.57 17.66
C LYS A 181 -29.05 0.77 19.12
N ASP A 182 -28.13 0.44 20.01
CA ASP A 182 -28.30 0.72 21.44
C ASP A 182 -28.26 2.22 21.71
N PHE A 183 -27.39 2.97 21.03
CA PHE A 183 -27.30 4.41 21.15
C PHE A 183 -28.56 5.11 20.61
N GLU A 184 -29.02 4.74 19.40
CA GLU A 184 -30.29 5.21 18.83
C GLU A 184 -31.49 4.96 19.77
N ALA A 185 -31.47 3.85 20.50
CA ALA A 185 -32.50 3.47 21.48
C ALA A 185 -32.29 4.07 22.88
N ALA A 186 -31.34 5.01 23.06
CA ALA A 186 -30.93 5.60 24.33
C ALA A 186 -30.50 4.59 25.41
N ARG A 187 -30.06 3.39 24.99
CA ARG A 187 -29.49 2.36 25.87
C ARG A 187 -27.98 2.57 26.00
N LEU A 188 -27.60 3.66 26.66
CA LEU A 188 -26.21 4.14 26.72
C LEU A 188 -25.21 3.12 27.29
N ARG A 189 -25.59 2.40 28.36
CA ARG A 189 -24.72 1.39 28.99
C ARG A 189 -24.42 0.20 28.05
N PRO A 190 -25.44 -0.45 27.45
CA PRO A 190 -25.24 -1.41 26.36
C PRO A 190 -24.45 -0.87 25.17
N ALA A 191 -24.76 0.35 24.72
CA ALA A 191 -24.06 0.99 23.58
C ALA A 191 -22.55 1.10 23.85
N LYS A 192 -22.18 1.63 25.02
CA LYS A 192 -20.79 1.71 25.48
C LYS A 192 -20.10 0.35 25.41
N GLN A 193 -20.70 -0.69 26.00
CA GLN A 193 -20.11 -2.02 26.02
C GLN A 193 -19.93 -2.57 24.59
N ALA A 194 -20.92 -2.37 23.72
CA ALA A 194 -20.85 -2.84 22.34
C ALA A 194 -19.76 -2.13 21.53
N PHE A 195 -19.57 -0.81 21.70
CA PHE A 195 -18.46 -0.09 21.08
C PHE A 195 -17.09 -0.57 21.59
N GLU A 196 -16.93 -0.77 22.90
CA GLU A 196 -15.68 -1.31 23.47
C GLU A 196 -15.35 -2.71 22.92
N GLU A 197 -16.34 -3.57 22.77
CA GLU A 197 -16.20 -4.87 22.11
C GLU A 197 -15.82 -4.73 20.62
N ALA A 198 -16.40 -3.74 19.92
CA ALA A 198 -16.08 -3.44 18.53
C ALA A 198 -14.63 -3.00 18.36
N PHE A 199 -14.14 -2.08 19.19
CA PHE A 199 -12.76 -1.58 19.09
C PHE A 199 -11.72 -2.67 19.38
N ALA A 200 -11.99 -3.53 20.37
CA ALA A 200 -11.14 -4.69 20.63
C ALA A 200 -11.08 -5.65 19.42
N ALA A 201 -12.22 -5.91 18.79
CA ALA A 201 -12.27 -6.75 17.60
C ALA A 201 -11.62 -6.07 16.37
N TRP A 202 -11.77 -4.76 16.20
CA TRP A 202 -11.06 -3.99 15.17
C TRP A 202 -9.55 -4.03 15.37
N ARG A 203 -9.05 -3.93 16.61
CA ARG A 203 -7.63 -4.08 16.91
C ARG A 203 -7.08 -5.43 16.41
N GLU A 204 -7.78 -6.52 16.66
CA GLU A 204 -7.40 -7.84 16.18
C GLU A 204 -7.34 -7.94 14.64
N VAL A 205 -8.23 -7.23 13.93
CA VAL A 205 -8.22 -7.16 12.46
C VAL A 205 -7.01 -6.37 11.96
N LEU A 206 -6.77 -5.20 12.55
CA LEU A 206 -5.72 -4.26 12.11
C LEU A 206 -4.31 -4.78 12.45
N ASP A 207 -4.18 -5.63 13.47
CA ASP A 207 -2.92 -6.35 13.75
C ASP A 207 -2.59 -7.44 12.72
N GLN A 208 -3.57 -7.87 11.91
CA GLN A 208 -3.40 -8.90 10.89
C GLN A 208 -3.29 -8.32 9.48
N SER A 209 -3.48 -7.02 9.29
CA SER A 209 -3.49 -6.38 7.98
C SER A 209 -2.91 -4.97 8.05
N ASP A 210 -1.62 -4.85 7.70
CA ASP A 210 -0.94 -3.55 7.58
C ASP A 210 -1.64 -2.66 6.54
N VAL A 211 -2.14 -3.26 5.45
CA VAL A 211 -2.89 -2.53 4.41
C VAL A 211 -4.11 -1.82 4.98
N LEU A 212 -4.90 -2.49 5.83
CA LEU A 212 -6.06 -1.82 6.46
C LEU A 212 -5.64 -0.88 7.58
N ARG A 213 -4.58 -1.21 8.31
CA ARG A 213 -4.05 -0.37 9.41
C ARG A 213 -3.56 0.99 8.92
N GLU A 214 -2.91 1.03 7.77
CA GLU A 214 -2.28 2.25 7.23
C GLU A 214 -3.23 3.05 6.32
N ASP A 215 -4.31 2.44 5.85
CA ASP A 215 -5.24 3.04 4.90
C ASP A 215 -6.14 4.13 5.52
N ALA A 216 -6.29 5.24 4.78
CA ALA A 216 -7.04 6.40 5.24
C ALA A 216 -8.56 6.13 5.31
N LEU A 217 -9.14 5.32 4.41
CA LEU A 217 -10.57 5.00 4.47
C LEU A 217 -10.91 4.17 5.70
N THR A 218 -10.02 3.26 6.10
CA THR A 218 -10.18 2.51 7.34
C THR A 218 -10.11 3.44 8.55
N ARG A 219 -9.18 4.39 8.55
CA ARG A 219 -9.07 5.40 9.62
C ARG A 219 -10.32 6.26 9.72
N ASP A 220 -10.84 6.74 8.59
CA ASP A 220 -12.07 7.55 8.53
C ASP A 220 -13.28 6.74 9.03
N ASP A 221 -13.47 5.51 8.54
CA ASP A 221 -14.54 4.60 8.99
C ASP A 221 -14.47 4.36 10.52
N LEU A 222 -13.26 4.22 11.09
CA LEU A 222 -13.07 4.02 12.53
C LEU A 222 -13.29 5.30 13.34
N GLN A 223 -12.88 6.46 12.80
CA GLN A 223 -13.08 7.75 13.45
C GLN A 223 -14.56 8.05 13.63
N GLU A 224 -15.40 7.74 12.64
CA GLU A 224 -16.87 7.88 12.76
C GLU A 224 -17.44 7.04 13.92
N ILE A 225 -16.95 5.81 14.10
CA ILE A 225 -17.37 4.93 15.21
C ILE A 225 -16.89 5.51 16.56
N VAL A 226 -15.66 6.04 16.61
CA VAL A 226 -15.10 6.67 17.82
C VAL A 226 -15.86 7.94 18.20
N ASP A 227 -16.28 8.74 17.23
CA ASP A 227 -17.04 9.97 17.49
C ASP A 227 -18.39 9.65 18.12
N GLN A 228 -19.12 8.64 17.62
CA GLN A 228 -20.34 8.17 18.26
C GLN A 228 -20.10 7.62 19.68
N TYR A 229 -18.99 6.91 19.88
CA TYR A 229 -18.62 6.43 21.22
C TYR A 229 -18.35 7.59 22.18
N ARG A 230 -17.73 8.68 21.72
CA ARG A 230 -17.53 9.90 22.52
C ARG A 230 -18.85 10.52 22.94
N GLU A 231 -19.84 10.58 22.05
CA GLU A 231 -21.18 11.06 22.39
C GLU A 231 -21.87 10.18 23.45
N VAL A 232 -21.71 8.85 23.37
CA VAL A 232 -22.22 7.93 24.41
C VAL A 232 -21.58 8.22 25.77
N LEU A 233 -20.26 8.41 25.80
CA LEU A 233 -19.54 8.70 27.04
C LEU A 233 -19.91 10.07 27.62
N GLU A 234 -20.08 11.08 26.77
CA GLU A 234 -20.54 12.41 27.19
C GLU A 234 -21.91 12.32 27.88
N GLN A 235 -22.87 11.60 27.30
CA GLN A 235 -24.20 11.41 27.91
C GLN A 235 -24.17 10.57 29.19
N LEU A 236 -23.11 9.78 29.41
CA LEU A 236 -22.87 9.03 30.64
C LEU A 236 -22.04 9.78 31.68
N ASP A 237 -21.58 11.00 31.38
CA ASP A 237 -20.59 11.74 32.16
C ASP A 237 -19.29 10.94 32.42
N GLU A 238 -18.84 10.16 31.44
CA GLU A 238 -17.61 9.34 31.51
C GLU A 238 -16.47 9.90 30.66
N PRO A 239 -15.22 9.83 31.13
CA PRO A 239 -14.08 10.29 30.34
C PRO A 239 -13.76 9.30 29.20
N PHE A 240 -13.22 9.83 28.10
CA PHE A 240 -12.65 9.01 27.04
C PHE A 240 -11.47 8.18 27.57
N PRO A 241 -11.36 6.88 27.25
CA PRO A 241 -10.23 6.05 27.70
C PRO A 241 -8.88 6.61 27.25
N SER A 242 -7.88 6.54 28.13
CA SER A 242 -6.50 6.87 27.80
C SER A 242 -5.55 5.92 28.56
N PRO A 243 -4.72 5.13 27.86
CA PRO A 243 -4.65 5.01 26.40
C PRO A 243 -5.90 4.37 25.78
N PHE A 244 -6.20 4.70 24.53
CA PHE A 244 -7.26 4.08 23.75
C PHE A 244 -6.69 3.03 22.79
N VAL A 245 -7.42 1.93 22.59
CA VAL A 245 -6.91 0.71 21.94
C VAL A 245 -6.53 0.89 20.46
N LEU A 246 -7.01 1.96 19.82
CA LEU A 246 -6.74 2.29 18.41
C LEU A 246 -5.98 3.62 18.25
N ASP A 247 -5.39 4.19 19.32
CA ASP A 247 -4.67 5.47 19.25
C ASP A 247 -3.61 5.46 18.13
N ASP A 248 -2.81 4.39 18.03
CA ASP A 248 -1.76 4.26 17.02
C ASP A 248 -2.26 4.24 15.56
N VAL A 249 -3.51 3.87 15.35
CA VAL A 249 -4.14 3.81 14.02
C VAL A 249 -4.78 5.16 13.67
N LEU A 250 -5.39 5.81 14.65
CA LEU A 250 -6.08 7.09 14.49
C LEU A 250 -5.10 8.26 14.43
N ASP A 251 -3.98 8.20 15.16
CA ASP A 251 -2.91 9.19 15.13
C ASP A 251 -1.99 9.07 13.90
N GLY A 252 -2.38 8.24 12.92
CA GLY A 252 -1.63 7.95 11.71
C GLY A 252 -1.02 9.21 11.09
N GLN A 253 0.31 9.23 11.07
CA GLN A 253 1.20 10.34 10.76
C GLN A 253 0.79 11.10 9.49
N GLY A 254 0.58 12.41 9.64
CA GLY A 254 0.70 13.36 8.53
C GLY A 254 2.14 13.66 8.19
#